data_AF-A0A7V1HE93-F1
#
_entry.id   AF-A0A7V1HE93-F1
#
_cell.length_a   1.000
_cell.length_b   1.000
_cell.length_c   1.000
_cell.angle_alpha   90.00
_cell.angle_beta   90.00
_cell.angle_gamma   90.00
#
_symmetry.space_group_name_H-M   'P 1'
#
loop_
_entity.id
_entity.type
_entity.pdbx_description
1 polymer ?
#
loop_
_entity_poly.entity_id
_entity_poly.type
_entity_poly.pdbx_seq_one_letter_code
_entity_poly.pdbx_strand_id
1 'polypeptide(L)'
;MRKELVLLFFGFSFLCISDLCGHVSWIEEDPTVNIAETTHRIYRRYYSIARLEKAITMIRNLTDNNKQLASEILSIYKYDYDAVFLHHPLITSCVDAMNNNQDITPLLTFWDKLTAYKYIQDDLLIGEFIKLVFVIIKHVMICHNTVEKSVPAYFRSDYSLDALDLEQLLDAIDVACDVLSRSVSTYSLTSVI
;
A
#
# COMPACT_ATOMS: atom_id res chain seq x y z
N MET A 1 -30.38 -30.12 -37.32
CA MET A 1 -29.55 -31.31 -37.52
C MET A 1 -28.71 -31.15 -38.78
N ARG A 2 -27.42 -30.85 -38.63
CA ARG A 2 -26.32 -31.29 -39.51
C ARG A 2 -25.02 -30.99 -38.77
N LYS A 3 -24.39 -32.09 -38.34
CA LYS A 3 -22.98 -32.16 -37.96
C LYS A 3 -22.14 -32.03 -39.23
N GLU A 4 -20.85 -31.78 -39.04
CA GLU A 4 -19.68 -32.00 -39.92
C GLU A 4 -18.87 -30.69 -40.07
N LEU A 5 -17.75 -30.53 -39.35
CA LEU A 5 -16.38 -30.98 -39.68
C LEU A 5 -15.71 -30.03 -40.69
N VAL A 6 -14.77 -29.17 -40.23
CA VAL A 6 -13.43 -28.98 -40.85
C VAL A 6 -12.50 -28.40 -39.77
N LEU A 7 -11.75 -29.31 -39.14
CA LEU A 7 -10.39 -29.06 -38.65
C LEU A 7 -9.52 -28.78 -39.88
N LEU A 8 -8.81 -27.65 -39.93
CA LEU A 8 -7.58 -27.43 -40.70
C LEU A 8 -7.16 -25.96 -40.52
N PHE A 9 -6.09 -25.71 -39.77
CA PHE A 9 -5.02 -24.71 -40.02
C PHE A 9 -4.09 -24.69 -38.81
N PHE A 10 -3.35 -25.79 -38.64
CA PHE A 10 -2.07 -25.79 -37.92
C PHE A 10 -1.00 -26.09 -38.96
N GLY A 11 -0.01 -25.20 -39.08
CA GLY A 11 1.17 -25.39 -39.90
C GLY A 11 1.30 -24.35 -41.00
N PHE A 12 2.12 -23.34 -40.75
CA PHE A 12 3.24 -22.87 -41.60
C PHE A 12 3.71 -21.50 -41.10
N SER A 13 4.68 -21.49 -40.19
CA SER A 13 5.62 -20.37 -39.94
C SER A 13 6.84 -20.89 -39.16
N PHE A 14 7.44 -21.97 -39.65
CA PHE A 14 8.79 -22.39 -39.25
C PHE A 14 9.59 -22.44 -40.53
N LEU A 15 10.29 -21.34 -40.85
CA LEU A 15 11.46 -21.26 -41.74
C LEU A 15 11.66 -19.80 -42.14
N CYS A 16 12.64 -19.15 -41.49
CA CYS A 16 13.53 -18.07 -41.98
C CYS A 16 13.97 -17.16 -40.83
N ILE A 17 14.74 -17.69 -39.88
CA ILE A 17 15.66 -16.89 -39.05
C ILE A 17 16.92 -17.74 -38.89
N SER A 18 17.82 -17.71 -39.88
CA SER A 18 19.09 -18.45 -39.80
C SER A 18 20.32 -17.63 -40.20
N ASP A 19 20.24 -16.30 -40.32
CA ASP A 19 21.41 -15.49 -40.74
C ASP A 19 21.64 -14.17 -39.98
N LEU A 20 21.09 -14.02 -38.77
CA LEU A 20 21.58 -13.04 -37.79
C LEU A 20 22.12 -13.78 -36.56
N CYS A 21 23.20 -14.54 -36.77
CA CYS A 21 23.97 -15.11 -35.66
C CYS A 21 24.87 -14.04 -35.04
N GLY A 22 24.25 -13.01 -34.46
CA GLY A 22 24.88 -12.25 -33.40
C GLY A 22 25.11 -13.20 -32.23
N HIS A 23 26.29 -13.17 -31.64
CA HIS A 23 26.66 -13.95 -30.47
C HIS A 23 25.62 -13.77 -29.35
N VAL A 24 24.62 -14.64 -29.29
CA VAL A 24 23.78 -14.81 -28.09
C VAL A 24 24.64 -15.66 -27.17
N SER A 25 25.41 -14.99 -26.31
CA SER A 25 25.93 -15.66 -25.12
C SER A 25 24.72 -16.11 -24.32
N TRP A 26 24.50 -17.41 -24.25
CA TRP A 26 23.61 -17.98 -23.24
C TRP A 26 24.24 -17.64 -21.88
N ILE A 27 23.82 -16.53 -21.30
CA ILE A 27 24.05 -16.27 -19.89
C ILE A 27 23.23 -17.34 -19.20
N GLU A 28 23.88 -18.41 -18.74
CA GLU A 28 23.32 -19.34 -17.77
C GLU A 28 23.08 -18.53 -16.50
N GLU A 29 21.93 -17.85 -16.42
CA GLU A 29 21.48 -17.25 -15.18
C GLU A 29 21.28 -18.38 -14.18
N ASP A 30 22.09 -18.38 -13.12
CA ASP A 30 22.03 -19.38 -12.07
C ASP A 30 20.61 -19.39 -11.45
N PRO A 31 19.83 -20.46 -11.65
CA PRO A 31 18.45 -20.53 -11.18
C PRO A 31 18.33 -20.41 -9.65
N THR A 32 19.43 -20.61 -8.91
CA THR A 32 19.44 -20.48 -7.45
C THR A 32 19.40 -19.03 -6.98
N VAL A 33 19.98 -18.09 -7.75
CA VAL A 33 19.96 -16.65 -7.43
C VAL A 33 18.54 -16.10 -7.48
N ASN A 34 17.73 -16.60 -8.43
CA ASN A 34 16.34 -16.17 -8.61
C ASN A 34 15.42 -16.63 -7.45
N ILE A 35 15.64 -17.84 -6.91
CA ILE A 35 14.82 -18.38 -5.83
C ILE A 35 15.02 -17.61 -4.52
N ALA A 36 16.27 -17.32 -4.14
CA ALA A 36 16.58 -16.61 -2.90
C ALA A 36 16.00 -15.18 -2.91
N GLU A 37 16.18 -14.46 -4.02
CA GLU A 37 15.65 -13.10 -4.18
C GLU A 37 14.11 -13.09 -4.17
N THR A 38 13.49 -14.00 -4.92
CA THR A 38 12.02 -14.16 -4.93
C THR A 38 11.49 -14.45 -3.52
N THR A 39 12.16 -15.35 -2.80
CA THR A 39 11.80 -15.71 -1.43
C THR A 39 11.92 -14.51 -0.50
N HIS A 40 13.02 -13.75 -0.59
CA HIS A 40 13.23 -12.54 0.20
C HIS A 40 12.14 -11.49 -0.05
N ARG A 41 11.77 -11.22 -1.30
CA ARG A 41 10.70 -10.28 -1.66
C ARG A 41 9.35 -10.70 -1.08
N ILE A 42 9.02 -12.00 -1.15
CA ILE A 42 7.79 -12.55 -0.56
C ILE A 42 7.76 -12.33 0.97
N TYR A 43 8.85 -12.63 1.67
CA TYR A 43 8.94 -12.43 3.11
C TYR A 43 8.82 -10.97 3.51
N ARG A 44 9.52 -10.08 2.80
CA ARG A 44 9.47 -8.63 3.06
C ARG A 44 8.05 -8.08 2.92
N ARG A 45 7.33 -8.48 1.86
CA ARG A 45 5.94 -8.11 1.67
C ARG A 45 5.05 -8.63 2.81
N TYR A 46 5.18 -9.92 3.15
CA TYR A 46 4.39 -10.50 4.24
C TYR A 46 4.60 -9.75 5.55
N TYR A 47 5.86 -9.44 5.86
CA TYR A 47 6.23 -8.64 7.02
C TYR A 47 5.59 -7.26 7.01
N SER A 48 5.67 -6.51 5.90
CA SER A 48 5.02 -5.20 5.78
C SER A 48 3.50 -5.28 5.95
N ILE A 49 2.84 -6.25 5.29
CA ILE A 49 1.38 -6.45 5.41
C ILE A 49 1.00 -6.74 6.87
N ALA A 50 1.69 -7.66 7.54
CA ALA A 50 1.37 -8.01 8.92
C ALA A 50 1.44 -6.79 9.87
N ARG A 51 2.39 -5.88 9.64
CA ARG A 51 2.51 -4.64 10.43
C ARG A 51 1.41 -3.63 10.12
N LEU A 52 1.02 -3.49 8.85
CA LEU A 52 -0.04 -2.57 8.44
C LEU A 52 -1.44 -3.01 8.89
N GLU A 53 -1.67 -4.29 9.18
CA GLU A 53 -2.98 -4.83 9.57
C GLU A 53 -3.59 -4.11 10.77
N LYS A 54 -2.76 -3.78 11.78
CA LYS A 54 -3.17 -3.02 12.96
C LYS A 54 -3.64 -1.61 12.61
N ALA A 55 -2.88 -0.92 11.76
CA ALA A 55 -3.19 0.44 11.33
C ALA A 55 -4.49 0.50 10.51
N ILE A 56 -4.66 -0.42 9.56
CA ILE A 56 -5.87 -0.49 8.73
C ILE A 56 -7.09 -0.83 9.58
N THR A 57 -6.98 -1.78 10.51
CA THR A 57 -8.07 -2.12 11.43
C THR A 57 -8.45 -0.93 12.30
N MET A 58 -7.46 -0.18 12.79
CA MET A 58 -7.70 1.04 13.55
C MET A 58 -8.42 2.11 12.72
N ILE A 59 -7.94 2.40 11.50
CA ILE A 59 -8.58 3.37 10.59
C ILE A 59 -10.03 2.97 10.36
N ARG A 60 -10.28 1.70 9.99
CA ARG A 60 -11.63 1.15 9.77
C ARG A 60 -12.54 1.38 10.98
N ASN A 61 -12.09 1.00 12.17
CA ASN A 61 -12.87 1.16 13.40
C ASN A 61 -13.16 2.64 13.71
N LEU A 62 -12.20 3.54 13.49
CA LEU A 62 -12.39 4.97 13.74
C LEU A 62 -13.40 5.58 12.75
N THR A 63 -13.32 5.21 11.47
CA THR A 63 -14.24 5.75 10.45
C THR A 63 -15.64 5.17 10.52
N ASP A 64 -15.78 3.89 10.91
CA ASP A 64 -17.09 3.26 11.10
C ASP A 64 -17.85 3.92 12.27
N ASN A 65 -17.13 4.32 13.31
CA ASN A 65 -17.70 5.00 14.48
C ASN A 65 -17.91 6.50 14.28
N ASN A 66 -17.16 7.13 13.36
CA ASN A 66 -17.23 8.57 13.11
C ASN A 66 -17.09 8.90 11.63
N LYS A 67 -18.23 9.00 10.92
CA LYS A 67 -18.26 9.37 9.50
C LYS A 67 -17.70 10.76 9.22
N GLN A 68 -17.80 11.70 10.16
CA GLN A 68 -17.28 13.05 10.00
C GLN A 68 -15.75 13.06 10.00
N LEU A 69 -15.13 12.20 10.81
CA LEU A 69 -13.67 12.05 10.86
C LEU A 69 -13.08 11.69 9.50
N ALA A 70 -13.75 10.85 8.69
CA ALA A 70 -13.28 10.52 7.35
C ALA A 70 -13.15 11.76 6.46
N SER A 71 -14.15 12.66 6.49
CA SER A 71 -14.10 13.92 5.75
C SER A 71 -13.04 14.88 6.28
N GLU A 72 -12.82 14.90 7.59
CA GLU A 72 -11.78 15.73 8.22
C GLU A 72 -10.38 15.27 7.81
N ILE A 73 -10.10 13.97 7.90
CA ILE A 73 -8.82 13.36 7.46
C ILE A 73 -8.52 13.76 6.01
N LEU A 74 -9.50 13.62 5.12
CA LEU A 74 -9.31 13.88 3.70
C LEU A 74 -9.17 15.38 3.37
N SER A 75 -9.81 16.25 4.16
CA SER A 75 -9.66 17.70 4.01
C SER A 75 -8.24 18.18 4.28
N ILE A 76 -7.56 17.57 5.27
CA ILE A 76 -6.17 17.90 5.61
C ILE A 76 -5.22 17.21 4.64
N TYR A 77 -5.54 15.98 4.23
CA TYR A 77 -4.75 15.20 3.26
C TYR A 77 -4.52 15.94 1.94
N LYS A 78 -5.51 16.69 1.45
CA LYS A 78 -5.40 17.47 0.20
C LYS A 78 -4.20 18.43 0.18
N TYR A 79 -3.71 18.88 1.33
CA TYR A 79 -2.56 19.77 1.43
C TYR A 79 -1.21 19.04 1.51
N ASP A 80 -1.18 17.82 2.08
CA ASP A 80 0.03 17.00 2.19
C ASP A 80 0.25 16.12 0.95
N TYR A 81 -0.77 15.89 0.10
CA TYR A 81 -0.66 15.05 -1.10
C TYR A 81 0.40 15.55 -2.08
N ASP A 82 0.51 16.86 -2.31
CA ASP A 82 1.52 17.43 -3.21
C ASP A 82 2.96 17.17 -2.71
N ALA A 83 3.12 16.85 -1.42
CA ALA A 83 4.41 16.52 -0.82
C ALA A 83 4.75 15.02 -0.90
N VAL A 84 3.80 14.15 -1.26
CA VAL A 84 4.01 12.71 -1.37
C VAL A 84 4.06 12.32 -2.84
N PHE A 85 5.26 12.05 -3.35
CA PHE A 85 5.44 11.57 -4.71
C PHE A 85 4.92 10.13 -4.86
N LEU A 86 3.64 9.99 -5.22
CA LEU A 86 3.00 8.73 -5.56
C LEU A 86 3.00 8.57 -7.09
N HIS A 87 3.69 7.54 -7.56
CA HIS A 87 3.88 7.25 -8.98
C HIS A 87 3.09 6.02 -9.43
N HIS A 88 2.75 5.12 -8.51
CA HIS A 88 2.11 3.87 -8.84
C HIS A 88 0.63 4.11 -9.21
N PRO A 89 0.18 3.73 -10.43
CA PRO A 89 -1.16 4.09 -10.93
C PRO A 89 -2.31 3.62 -10.03
N LEU A 90 -2.18 2.46 -9.39
CA LEU A 90 -3.19 1.96 -8.46
C LEU A 90 -3.30 2.80 -7.18
N ILE A 91 -2.18 3.35 -6.71
CA ILE A 91 -2.16 4.22 -5.53
C ILE A 91 -2.76 5.57 -5.88
N THR A 92 -2.33 6.18 -6.99
CA THR A 92 -2.92 7.42 -7.50
C THR A 92 -4.43 7.28 -7.70
N SER A 93 -4.88 6.19 -8.35
CA SER A 93 -6.31 5.94 -8.55
C SER A 93 -7.07 5.75 -7.23
N CYS A 94 -6.46 5.11 -6.23
CA CYS A 94 -7.05 4.97 -4.91
C CYS A 94 -7.23 6.35 -4.24
N VAL A 95 -6.21 7.19 -4.31
CA VAL A 95 -6.23 8.54 -3.74
C VAL A 95 -7.25 9.43 -4.45
N ASP A 96 -7.29 9.42 -5.77
CA ASP A 96 -8.28 10.15 -6.56
C ASP A 96 -9.70 9.72 -6.17
N ALA A 97 -9.94 8.42 -5.98
CA ALA A 97 -11.23 7.92 -5.54
C ALA A 97 -11.59 8.40 -4.12
N MET A 98 -10.63 8.44 -3.19
CA MET A 98 -10.86 8.99 -1.85
C MET A 98 -11.20 10.48 -1.90
N ASN A 99 -10.46 11.25 -2.70
CA ASN A 99 -10.67 12.69 -2.86
C ASN A 99 -12.02 13.00 -3.53
N ASN A 100 -12.40 12.23 -4.55
CA ASN A 100 -13.67 12.45 -5.24
C ASN A 100 -14.88 12.06 -4.39
N ASN A 101 -14.77 10.96 -3.63
CA ASN A 101 -15.88 10.45 -2.82
C ASN A 101 -15.94 11.09 -1.42
N GLN A 102 -14.88 11.78 -0.99
CA GLN A 102 -14.69 12.25 0.38
C GLN A 102 -14.90 11.11 1.40
N ASP A 103 -14.34 9.94 1.08
CA ASP A 103 -14.50 8.69 1.83
C ASP A 103 -13.20 7.87 1.86
N ILE A 104 -12.94 7.17 2.97
CA ILE A 104 -11.80 6.27 3.17
C ILE A 104 -12.02 4.89 2.55
N THR A 105 -13.27 4.53 2.22
CA THR A 105 -13.63 3.21 1.66
C THR A 105 -12.73 2.73 0.52
N PRO A 106 -12.27 3.59 -0.43
CA PRO A 106 -11.32 3.17 -1.45
C PRO A 106 -10.01 2.59 -0.89
N LEU A 107 -9.44 3.17 0.17
CA LEU A 107 -8.25 2.63 0.85
C LEU A 107 -8.52 1.24 1.41
N LEU A 108 -9.64 1.08 2.14
CA LEU A 108 -9.99 -0.20 2.78
C LEU A 108 -10.26 -1.28 1.75
N THR A 109 -10.95 -0.94 0.66
CA THR A 109 -11.17 -1.84 -0.48
C THR A 109 -9.85 -2.21 -1.16
N PHE A 110 -8.93 -1.24 -1.29
CA PHE A 110 -7.61 -1.49 -1.86
C PHE A 110 -6.77 -2.41 -0.97
N TRP A 111 -6.82 -2.24 0.35
CA TRP A 111 -6.21 -3.15 1.32
C TRP A 111 -6.73 -4.59 1.19
N ASP A 112 -8.04 -4.77 1.13
CA ASP A 112 -8.65 -6.10 1.01
C ASP A 112 -8.20 -6.80 -0.29
N LYS A 113 -8.05 -6.03 -1.39
CA LYS A 113 -7.46 -6.54 -2.63
C LYS A 113 -5.98 -6.88 -2.46
N LEU A 114 -5.19 -5.96 -1.89
CA LEU A 114 -3.74 -6.11 -1.73
C LEU A 114 -3.37 -7.36 -0.90
N THR A 115 -4.17 -7.67 0.13
CA THR A 115 -3.98 -8.85 0.99
C THR A 115 -4.49 -10.14 0.34
N ALA A 116 -5.51 -10.09 -0.51
CA ALA A 116 -6.02 -11.25 -1.23
C ALA A 116 -5.02 -11.81 -2.26
N TYR A 117 -4.23 -10.95 -2.91
CA TYR A 117 -3.27 -11.38 -3.93
C TYR A 117 -1.96 -11.87 -3.31
N LYS A 118 -1.75 -13.18 -3.21
CA LYS A 118 -0.52 -13.75 -2.60
C LYS A 118 0.78 -13.44 -3.35
N TYR A 119 0.73 -13.10 -4.63
CA TYR A 119 1.90 -13.03 -5.51
C TYR A 119 2.21 -11.64 -6.09
N ILE A 120 1.66 -10.56 -5.51
CA ILE A 120 2.11 -9.22 -5.89
C ILE A 120 3.56 -9.06 -5.40
N GLN A 121 4.48 -8.89 -6.34
CA GLN A 121 5.91 -8.65 -6.09
C GLN A 121 6.32 -7.20 -6.39
N ASP A 122 5.33 -6.31 -6.45
CA ASP A 122 5.53 -4.91 -6.79
C ASP A 122 5.97 -4.14 -5.54
N ASP A 123 7.29 -4.02 -5.36
CA ASP A 123 7.90 -3.31 -4.24
C ASP A 123 7.54 -1.81 -4.24
N LEU A 124 7.35 -1.21 -5.43
CA LEU A 124 6.94 0.18 -5.56
C LEU A 124 5.52 0.35 -5.01
N LEU A 125 4.60 -0.54 -5.39
CA LEU A 125 3.23 -0.53 -4.89
C LEU A 125 3.18 -0.67 -3.37
N ILE A 126 3.92 -1.60 -2.78
CA ILE A 126 3.95 -1.80 -1.32
C ILE A 126 4.54 -0.57 -0.63
N GLY A 127 5.64 -0.03 -1.14
CA GLY A 127 6.29 1.15 -0.57
C GLY A 127 5.38 2.37 -0.57
N GLU A 128 4.71 2.64 -1.68
CA GLU A 128 3.75 3.74 -1.80
C GLU A 128 2.49 3.51 -0.97
N PHE A 129 2.02 2.27 -0.83
CA PHE A 129 0.90 1.96 0.06
C PHE A 129 1.27 2.22 1.53
N ILE A 130 2.48 1.85 1.98
CA ILE A 130 2.97 2.17 3.33
C ILE A 130 2.99 3.69 3.56
N LYS A 131 3.53 4.45 2.60
CA LYS A 131 3.53 5.93 2.67
C LYS A 131 2.12 6.48 2.78
N LEU A 132 1.17 5.97 1.99
CA LEU A 132 -0.22 6.39 2.04
C LEU A 132 -0.84 6.12 3.43
N VAL A 133 -0.65 4.93 4.00
CA VAL A 133 -1.16 4.59 5.33
C VAL A 133 -0.51 5.47 6.41
N PHE A 134 0.79 5.73 6.33
CA PHE A 134 1.50 6.63 7.24
C PHE A 134 0.86 8.02 7.27
N VAL A 135 0.63 8.61 6.10
CA VAL A 135 0.03 9.95 5.98
C VAL A 135 -1.37 9.98 6.58
N ILE A 136 -2.19 8.97 6.29
CA ILE A 136 -3.55 8.86 6.83
C ILE A 136 -3.51 8.76 8.37
N ILE A 137 -2.64 7.93 8.93
CA ILE A 137 -2.46 7.82 10.39
C ILE A 137 -1.98 9.14 10.99
N LYS A 138 -1.01 9.83 10.35
CA LYS A 138 -0.56 11.17 10.78
C LYS A 138 -1.75 12.13 10.88
N HIS A 139 -2.63 12.17 9.89
CA HIS A 139 -3.82 13.03 9.92
C HIS A 139 -4.84 12.61 10.98
N VAL A 140 -5.06 11.30 11.18
CA VAL A 140 -5.90 10.79 12.28
C VAL A 140 -5.37 11.31 13.63
N MET A 141 -4.07 11.25 13.86
CA MET A 141 -3.45 11.76 15.09
C MET A 141 -3.65 13.26 15.28
N ILE A 142 -3.54 14.04 14.20
CA ILE A 142 -3.78 15.49 14.22
C ILE A 142 -5.25 15.77 14.58
N CYS A 143 -6.20 15.09 13.94
CA CYS A 143 -7.64 15.28 14.21
C CYS A 143 -8.00 14.94 15.67
N HIS A 144 -7.36 13.92 16.24
CA HIS A 144 -7.58 13.54 17.64
C HIS A 144 -6.77 14.38 18.64
N ASN A 145 -5.96 15.36 18.20
CA ASN A 145 -5.03 16.12 19.05
C ASN A 145 -4.07 15.24 19.87
N THR A 146 -3.69 14.08 19.33
CA THR A 146 -2.86 13.08 20.03
C THR A 146 -1.38 13.16 19.64
N VAL A 147 -0.92 14.32 19.17
CA VAL A 147 0.50 14.54 18.85
C VAL A 147 1.27 14.71 20.16
N GLU A 148 1.45 13.60 20.88
CA GLU A 148 2.21 13.54 22.11
C GLU A 148 3.70 13.72 21.85
N LYS A 149 4.45 14.10 22.91
CA LYS A 149 5.93 14.11 22.90
C LYS A 149 6.54 12.75 22.54
N SER A 150 5.81 11.65 22.76
CA SER A 150 6.18 10.27 22.49
C SER A 150 6.24 9.92 20.99
N VAL A 151 5.55 10.68 20.15
CA VAL A 151 5.53 10.45 18.70
C VAL A 151 6.87 10.89 18.08
N PRO A 152 7.46 10.10 17.17
CA PRO A 152 8.70 10.46 16.50
C PRO A 152 8.64 11.84 15.83
N ALA A 153 9.77 12.53 15.78
CA ALA A 153 9.85 13.92 15.31
C ALA A 153 9.30 14.10 13.88
N TYR A 154 9.43 13.07 13.03
CA TYR A 154 8.95 13.13 11.65
C TYR A 154 7.42 13.15 11.50
N PHE A 155 6.64 12.88 12.55
CA PHE A 155 5.19 13.16 12.51
C PHE A 155 4.87 14.65 12.66
N ARG A 156 5.81 15.44 13.21
CA ARG A 156 5.56 16.85 13.59
C ARG A 156 6.02 17.87 12.57
N SER A 157 6.88 17.49 11.63
CA SER A 157 7.47 18.41 10.68
C SER A 157 7.34 17.89 9.26
N ASP A 158 7.47 18.82 8.31
CA ASP A 158 7.34 18.60 6.88
C ASP A 158 8.58 17.89 6.30
N TYR A 159 9.01 16.79 6.93
CA TYR A 159 10.08 15.96 6.36
C TYR A 159 9.59 15.35 5.05
N SER A 160 10.48 15.36 4.06
CA SER A 160 10.27 14.58 2.84
C SER A 160 10.16 13.09 3.20
N LEU A 161 9.02 12.48 2.90
CA LEU A 161 8.81 11.04 3.13
C LEU A 161 9.77 10.16 2.31
N ASP A 162 10.39 10.72 1.27
CA ASP A 162 11.38 10.01 0.46
C ASP A 162 12.73 9.88 1.16
N ALA A 163 12.97 10.64 2.23
CA ALA A 163 14.17 10.50 3.06
C ALA A 163 14.06 9.35 4.07
N LEU A 164 12.86 8.83 4.32
CA LEU A 164 12.62 7.75 5.26
C LEU A 164 12.62 6.40 4.53
N ASP A 165 13.30 5.42 5.11
CA ASP A 165 13.19 4.05 4.63
C ASP A 165 11.82 3.44 5.04
N LEU A 166 11.45 2.33 4.39
CA LEU A 166 10.16 1.68 4.65
C LEU A 166 10.05 1.12 6.08
N GLU A 167 11.16 0.75 6.71
CA GLU A 167 11.15 0.20 8.07
C GLU A 167 10.85 1.29 9.09
N GLN A 168 11.48 2.46 8.93
CA GLN A 168 11.20 3.65 9.71
C GLN A 168 9.74 4.09 9.60
N LEU A 169 9.15 4.02 8.40
CA LEU A 169 7.73 4.30 8.20
C LEU A 169 6.82 3.28 8.88
N LEU A 170 7.21 2.00 8.92
CA LEU A 170 6.43 0.97 9.63
C LEU A 170 6.55 1.13 11.15
N ASP A 171 7.75 1.42 11.67
CA ASP A 171 7.99 1.71 13.09
C ASP A 171 7.18 2.93 13.54
N ALA A 172 7.15 3.96 12.70
CA ALA A 172 6.34 5.14 12.88
C ALA A 172 4.85 4.81 13.04
N ILE A 173 4.32 4.03 12.11
CA ILE A 173 2.91 3.63 12.10
C ILE A 173 2.56 2.85 13.37
N ASP A 174 3.43 1.92 13.80
CA ASP A 174 3.19 1.12 15.00
C ASP A 174 3.13 1.98 16.26
N VAL A 175 4.09 2.91 16.43
CA VAL A 175 4.11 3.86 17.56
C VAL A 175 2.86 4.74 17.54
N ALA A 176 2.46 5.24 16.37
CA ALA A 176 1.25 6.03 16.22
C ALA A 176 -0.02 5.25 16.60
N CYS A 177 -0.13 3.99 16.18
CA CYS A 177 -1.23 3.12 16.56
C CYS A 177 -1.27 2.84 18.07
N ASP A 178 -0.12 2.73 18.74
CA ASP A 178 -0.07 2.56 20.20
C ASP A 178 -0.48 3.83 20.95
N VAL A 179 -0.14 5.01 20.43
CA VAL A 179 -0.60 6.30 20.97
C VAL A 179 -2.11 6.45 20.78
N LEU A 180 -2.61 6.20 19.57
CA LEU A 180 -4.04 6.29 19.24
C LEU A 180 -4.90 5.30 20.03
N SER A 181 -4.44 4.06 20.21
CA SER A 181 -5.17 3.07 21.01
C SER A 181 -5.39 3.56 22.45
N ARG A 182 -4.37 4.17 23.05
CA ARG A 182 -4.43 4.70 24.41
C ARG A 182 -5.37 5.91 24.50
N SER A 183 -5.31 6.84 23.55
CA SER A 183 -6.18 8.01 23.55
C SER A 183 -7.66 7.62 23.37
N VAL A 184 -7.98 6.74 22.42
CA VAL A 184 -9.35 6.28 22.17
C VAL A 184 -9.94 5.60 23.41
N SER A 185 -9.16 4.79 24.12
CA SER A 185 -9.60 4.15 25.37
C SER A 185 -9.94 5.14 26.50
N THR A 186 -9.38 6.36 26.44
CA THR A 186 -9.62 7.40 27.45
C THR A 186 -10.94 8.16 27.18
N TYR A 187 -11.29 8.38 25.90
CA TYR A 187 -12.52 9.07 25.50
C TYR A 187 -13.78 8.21 25.67
N SER A 188 -13.69 6.89 25.47
CA SER A 188 -14.83 5.99 25.69
C SER A 188 -15.28 5.98 27.16
N LEU A 189 -14.37 6.23 28.10
CA LEU A 189 -14.68 6.30 29.53
C LEU A 189 -15.34 7.63 29.96
N THR A 190 -15.06 8.74 29.27
CA THR A 190 -15.61 10.06 29.61
C THR A 190 -16.98 10.35 29.01
N SER A 191 -17.37 9.67 27.93
CA SER A 191 -18.69 9.83 27.28
C SER A 191 -19.85 9.12 27.99
N VAL A 192 -19.59 8.39 29.08
CA VAL A 192 -20.58 7.56 29.81
C VAL A 192 -21.02 8.19 31.15
N ILE A 193 -20.58 9.42 31.45
CA ILE A 193 -20.97 10.18 32.66
C ILE A 193 -21.83 11.37 32.24
#